data_AF-A0A2N2BKJ7-F1
#
_entry.id   AF-A0A2N2BKJ7-F1
#
_cell.length_a   1.000
_cell.length_b   1.000
_cell.length_c   1.000
_cell.angle_alpha   90.00
_cell.angle_beta   90.00
_cell.angle_gamma   90.00
#
_symmetry.space_group_name_H-M   'P 1'
#
loop_
_entity.id
_entity.type
_entity.pdbx_description
1 polymer ?
#
loop_
_entity_poly.entity_id
_entity_poly.type
_entity_poly.pdbx_seq_one_letter_code
_entity_poly.pdbx_strand_id
1 'polypeptide(L)'
;MRKIWGVVASLLIVMMLFSGCMDVRLDFFLNKDGSGGIHSFVVANQSLMGDGESSDMDSDFIGEMGINEDYAQIERKPLEYYKDEMLFKGEENRVLFNHPLIAFNDISQEEELQWSYQGDGVYRFEIPLSDLSNEVDGQEMGDMSAVFKAMGGQIVYTFETDYEVIHHNADYIKEKGIYFWNLTDDIFSQSPDRKFGFMEIRINMEPSKNLLRRNLEEKNDLDRAHLDFHGEILKVLGYLKGTDEGLELDRELTRAEGAIMYSRLLDLEDEVIAFASEHSDYVSGFTDVPSWAKDTINYLHYKGLVKGISDKLYGSNAKMTEAQYTTLVLRALGYLDSEGDFIWNASIDKAIEIGLYEDDLRDYIYIHDGKDDTEFTRRKMSYVSYNALFFENIKTKEILYESN
;
A
#
# COMPACT_ATOMS: atom_id res chain seq x y z
N MET A 1 10.11 -11.28 7.31
CA MET A 1 10.52 -10.87 8.69
C MET A 1 11.11 -9.46 8.59
N ARG A 2 10.27 -8.44 8.58
CA ARG A 2 10.66 -7.04 8.83
C ARG A 2 10.37 -6.79 10.31
N LYS A 3 11.41 -6.52 11.10
CA LYS A 3 11.28 -6.16 12.51
C LYS A 3 11.08 -4.65 12.55
N ILE A 4 9.84 -4.27 12.82
CA ILE A 4 9.30 -2.93 12.93
C ILE A 4 9.63 -2.42 14.33
N TRP A 5 10.44 -1.38 14.42
CA TRP A 5 10.46 -0.47 15.56
C TRP A 5 10.12 0.88 14.97
N GLY A 6 8.94 1.39 15.31
CA GLY A 6 8.37 2.56 14.65
C GLY A 6 9.34 3.74 14.67
N VAL A 7 9.69 4.29 13.52
CA VAL A 7 10.58 5.39 13.23
C VAL A 7 10.25 6.64 14.04
N VAL A 8 9.01 7.10 14.14
CA VAL A 8 8.60 8.24 14.97
C VAL A 8 8.77 7.91 16.45
N ALA A 9 8.46 6.69 16.88
CA ALA A 9 8.66 6.25 18.27
C ALA A 9 10.16 6.04 18.61
N SER A 10 10.94 5.53 17.67
CA SER A 10 12.38 5.25 17.80
C SER A 10 13.18 6.53 17.72
N LEU A 11 12.83 7.44 16.81
CA LEU A 11 13.35 8.80 16.73
C LEU A 11 13.00 9.55 18.00
N LEU A 12 11.74 9.57 18.47
CA LEU A 12 11.38 10.26 19.71
C LEU A 12 12.11 9.70 20.92
N ILE A 13 12.24 8.37 21.06
CA ILE A 13 12.97 7.74 22.17
C ILE A 13 14.48 8.01 22.06
N VAL A 14 15.09 7.89 20.88
CA VAL A 14 16.53 8.13 20.68
C VAL A 14 16.87 9.63 20.78
N MET A 15 15.98 10.53 20.34
CA MET A 15 16.10 12.00 20.50
C MET A 15 15.92 12.43 21.95
N MET A 16 14.95 11.87 22.68
CA MET A 16 14.72 12.16 24.11
C MET A 16 15.84 11.63 25.00
N LEU A 17 16.47 10.50 24.64
CA LEU A 17 17.61 9.95 25.37
C LEU A 17 18.86 10.83 25.26
N PHE A 18 18.95 11.74 24.28
CA PHE A 18 20.17 12.53 24.07
C PHE A 18 20.04 14.05 24.00
N SER A 19 18.90 14.70 23.71
CA SER A 19 18.85 16.16 23.89
C SER A 19 17.45 16.80 23.85
N GLY A 20 17.12 17.62 24.83
CA GLY A 20 16.00 18.58 24.72
C GLY A 20 16.24 19.71 23.70
N CYS A 21 17.20 19.55 22.77
CA CYS A 21 17.69 20.62 21.90
C CYS A 21 16.92 20.72 20.57
N MET A 22 15.94 19.89 20.24
CA MET A 22 15.38 19.83 18.88
C MET A 22 14.04 20.57 18.72
N ASP A 23 13.85 21.29 17.61
CA ASP A 23 12.55 21.79 17.13
C ASP A 23 12.17 20.95 15.90
N VAL A 24 11.11 20.15 16.04
CA VAL A 24 10.63 19.24 14.99
C VAL A 24 9.22 19.65 14.56
N ARG A 25 9.04 19.83 13.25
CA ARG A 25 7.73 20.11 12.66
C ARG A 25 7.49 19.19 11.49
N LEU A 26 6.30 18.61 11.45
CA LEU A 26 5.85 17.74 10.38
C LEU A 26 4.54 18.28 9.81
N ASP A 27 4.63 18.80 8.60
CA ASP A 27 3.52 19.35 7.85
C ASP A 27 3.13 18.35 6.76
N PHE A 28 1.93 17.81 6.86
CA PHE A 28 1.32 16.98 5.81
C PHE A 28 0.44 17.86 4.93
N PHE A 29 0.36 17.55 3.65
CA PHE A 29 -0.60 18.19 2.77
C PHE A 29 -1.16 17.21 1.76
N LEU A 30 -2.45 17.36 1.45
CA LEU A 30 -3.15 16.58 0.45
C LEU A 30 -4.31 17.41 -0.12
N ASN A 31 -4.26 17.68 -1.43
CA ASN A 31 -5.17 18.60 -2.10
C ASN A 31 -5.86 17.99 -3.32
N LYS A 32 -6.97 18.60 -3.74
CA LYS A 32 -7.81 18.21 -4.88
C LYS A 32 -7.12 18.33 -6.23
N ASP A 33 -6.08 19.16 -6.33
CA ASP A 33 -5.28 19.29 -7.56
C ASP A 33 -4.32 18.11 -7.77
N GLY A 34 -4.33 17.13 -6.86
CA GLY A 34 -3.46 15.96 -6.90
C GLY A 34 -2.10 16.21 -6.24
N SER A 35 -1.85 17.40 -5.69
CA SER A 35 -0.66 17.65 -4.89
C SER A 35 -0.79 17.06 -3.49
N GLY A 36 0.30 16.50 -2.99
CA GLY A 36 0.38 16.01 -1.63
C GLY A 36 1.77 15.53 -1.29
N GLY A 37 2.06 15.48 0.00
CA GLY A 37 3.43 15.27 0.45
C GLY A 37 3.63 15.58 1.92
N ILE A 38 4.91 15.65 2.27
CA ILE A 38 5.39 15.86 3.62
C ILE A 38 6.41 16.98 3.58
N HIS A 39 6.30 17.92 4.50
CA HIS A 39 7.26 18.96 4.71
C HIS A 39 7.73 18.88 6.16
N SER A 40 9.00 18.60 6.35
CA SER A 40 9.59 18.38 7.67
C SER A 40 10.68 19.39 7.97
N PHE A 41 10.74 19.80 9.22
CA PHE A 41 11.79 20.62 9.78
C PHE A 41 12.39 19.85 10.94
N VAL A 42 13.67 19.51 10.85
CA VAL A 42 14.40 18.84 11.92
C VAL A 42 15.63 19.68 12.20
N VAL A 43 15.58 20.47 13.28
CA VAL A 43 16.68 21.36 13.66
C VAL A 43 17.07 21.16 15.12
N ALA A 44 18.36 21.27 15.40
CA ALA A 44 18.93 21.15 16.74
C ALA A 44 19.45 22.51 17.25
N ASN A 45 19.32 22.74 18.55
CA ASN A 45 19.76 23.91 19.29
C ASN A 45 21.28 23.84 19.47
N GLN A 46 21.98 24.41 18.50
CA GLN A 46 23.43 24.40 18.43
C GLN A 46 24.07 25.24 19.54
N SER A 47 23.36 26.26 20.07
CA SER A 47 23.85 27.04 21.21
C SER A 47 24.03 26.19 22.47
N LEU A 48 23.29 25.09 22.61
CA LEU A 48 23.41 24.16 23.73
C LEU A 48 24.29 22.94 23.40
N MET A 49 24.27 22.45 22.16
CA MET A 49 25.01 21.24 21.73
C MET A 49 26.47 21.49 21.31
N GLY A 50 26.81 22.72 20.92
CA GLY A 50 28.12 23.04 20.35
C GLY A 50 28.27 22.58 18.89
N ASP A 51 29.30 23.10 18.21
CA ASP A 51 29.46 23.01 16.75
C ASP A 51 29.73 21.60 16.18
N GLY A 52 30.06 20.61 17.03
CA GLY A 52 30.49 19.28 16.60
C GLY A 52 29.49 18.14 16.78
N GLU A 53 28.43 18.32 17.57
CA GLU A 53 27.44 17.25 17.85
C GLU A 53 26.28 17.24 16.84
N SER A 54 26.04 18.35 16.13
CA SER A 54 24.94 18.44 15.14
C SER A 54 25.26 17.77 13.80
N SER A 55 26.54 17.55 13.47
CA SER A 55 26.96 16.96 12.19
C SER A 55 26.86 15.43 12.12
N ASP A 56 26.74 14.76 13.27
CA ASP A 56 26.53 13.31 13.34
C ASP A 56 25.04 12.94 13.41
N MET A 57 24.14 13.94 13.44
CA MET A 57 22.69 13.81 13.27
C MET A 57 22.30 13.98 11.79
N ASP A 58 23.05 13.36 10.87
CA ASP A 58 22.56 13.02 9.53
C ASP A 58 21.46 11.96 9.71
N SER A 59 20.31 12.35 10.28
CA SER A 59 19.11 11.53 10.27
C SER A 59 18.66 11.52 8.82
N ASP A 60 18.85 10.41 8.11
CA ASP A 60 18.17 10.18 6.84
C ASP A 60 16.68 9.99 7.12
N PHE A 61 16.03 11.05 7.61
CA PHE A 61 14.65 11.08 8.09
C PHE A 61 13.72 10.55 7.00
N ILE A 62 14.03 10.86 5.74
CA ILE A 62 13.31 10.36 4.57
C ILE A 62 13.45 8.84 4.41
N GLY A 63 14.67 8.31 4.53
CA GLY A 63 14.94 6.87 4.52
C GLY A 63 14.31 6.15 5.71
N GLU A 64 14.26 6.78 6.87
CA GLU A 64 13.58 6.26 8.06
C GLU A 64 12.06 6.24 7.87
N MET A 65 11.46 7.25 7.23
CA MET A 65 10.02 7.24 6.90
C MET A 65 9.62 6.15 5.88
N GLY A 66 10.58 5.35 5.37
CA GLY A 66 10.31 4.30 4.40
C GLY A 66 9.84 4.84 3.04
N ILE A 67 10.07 6.13 2.77
CA ILE A 67 9.60 6.76 1.54
C ILE A 67 10.45 6.24 0.38
N ASN A 68 9.80 5.62 -0.60
CA ASN A 68 10.47 5.21 -1.82
C ASN A 68 10.78 6.45 -2.68
N GLU A 69 12.08 6.77 -2.83
CA GLU A 69 12.56 7.92 -3.58
C GLU A 69 12.23 7.83 -5.10
N ASP A 70 12.00 6.63 -5.64
CA ASP A 70 11.57 6.47 -7.05
C ASP A 70 10.15 7.06 -7.28
N TYR A 71 9.38 7.26 -6.20
CA TYR A 71 8.00 7.76 -6.23
C TYR A 71 7.78 9.13 -5.59
N ALA A 72 8.87 9.80 -5.24
CA ALA A 72 8.80 11.08 -4.59
C ALA A 72 9.87 12.04 -5.11
N GLN A 73 9.52 13.30 -5.23
CA GLN A 73 10.51 14.38 -5.42
C GLN A 73 10.90 14.91 -4.05
N ILE A 74 12.18 14.81 -3.73
CA ILE A 74 12.71 15.22 -2.42
C ILE A 74 13.61 16.44 -2.63
N GLU A 75 13.29 17.52 -1.92
CA GLU A 75 14.13 18.71 -1.83
C GLU A 75 14.63 18.86 -0.39
N ARG A 76 15.95 18.82 -0.20
CA ARG A 76 16.61 18.99 1.11
C ARG A 76 17.32 20.34 1.15
N LYS A 77 17.08 21.13 2.19
CA LYS A 77 17.68 22.46 2.38
C LYS A 77 18.26 22.62 3.78
N PRO A 78 19.52 23.08 3.91
CA PRO A 78 20.05 23.49 5.21
C PRO A 78 19.21 24.64 5.78
N LEU A 79 18.88 24.54 7.05
CA LEU A 79 18.11 25.54 7.77
C LEU A 79 18.90 26.05 8.98
N GLU A 80 18.94 27.37 9.14
CA GLU A 80 19.56 28.06 10.28
C GLU A 80 18.69 29.24 10.71
N TYR A 81 18.33 29.31 12.00
CA TYR A 81 17.60 30.45 12.56
C TYR A 81 17.87 30.65 14.05
N TYR A 82 17.47 31.82 14.56
CA TYR A 82 17.52 32.13 15.99
C TYR A 82 16.12 32.14 16.61
N LYS A 83 15.96 31.50 17.77
CA LYS A 83 14.74 31.50 18.59
C LYS A 83 15.14 31.72 20.04
N ASP A 84 14.60 32.76 20.67
CA ASP A 84 14.94 33.16 22.04
C ASP A 84 16.46 33.28 22.30
N GLU A 85 17.17 33.95 21.38
CA GLU A 85 18.64 34.13 21.37
C GLU A 85 19.47 32.83 21.18
N MET A 86 18.82 31.69 21.00
CA MET A 86 19.47 30.41 20.75
C MET A 86 19.52 30.11 19.24
N LEU A 87 20.65 29.61 18.77
CA LEU A 87 20.89 29.21 17.38
C LEU A 87 20.39 27.79 17.15
N PHE A 88 19.54 27.62 16.13
CA PHE A 88 19.08 26.34 15.64
C PHE A 88 19.66 26.08 14.25
N LYS A 89 20.18 24.87 14.04
CA LYS A 89 20.68 24.39 12.75
C LYS A 89 20.17 22.98 12.45
N GLY A 90 19.86 22.71 11.18
CA GLY A 90 19.47 21.38 10.71
C GLY A 90 18.96 21.45 9.28
N GLU A 91 17.87 20.74 8.99
CA GLU A 91 17.35 20.58 7.65
C GLU A 91 15.85 20.84 7.54
N GLU A 92 15.46 21.43 6.41
CA GLU A 92 14.11 21.51 5.88
C GLU A 92 14.03 20.50 4.73
N ASN A 93 13.16 19.50 4.84
CA ASN A 93 12.94 18.50 3.81
C ASN A 93 11.52 18.61 3.27
N ARG A 94 11.40 18.76 1.95
CA ARG A 94 10.12 18.75 1.24
C ARG A 94 10.03 17.53 0.34
N VAL A 95 9.07 16.67 0.63
CA VAL A 95 8.73 15.49 -0.15
C VAL A 95 7.43 15.76 -0.88
N LEU A 96 7.44 15.64 -2.20
CA LEU A 96 6.26 15.68 -3.06
C LEU A 96 6.02 14.28 -3.61
N PHE A 97 4.87 13.68 -3.30
CA PHE A 97 4.54 12.37 -3.81
C PHE A 97 4.02 12.46 -5.24
N ASN A 98 4.41 11.49 -6.08
CA ASN A 98 3.86 11.37 -7.43
C ASN A 98 2.37 10.99 -7.39
N HIS A 99 1.97 10.10 -6.46
CA HIS A 99 0.59 9.69 -6.22
C HIS A 99 0.29 9.79 -4.72
N PRO A 100 -0.07 10.99 -4.22
CA PRO A 100 -0.12 11.22 -2.78
C PRO A 100 -1.05 10.29 -2.02
N LEU A 101 -2.24 10.01 -2.54
CA LEU A 101 -3.22 9.17 -1.85
C LEU A 101 -2.76 7.72 -1.70
N ILE A 102 -2.06 7.20 -2.72
CA ILE A 102 -1.40 5.89 -2.67
C ILE A 102 -0.25 5.94 -1.65
N ALA A 103 0.59 6.96 -1.71
CA ALA A 103 1.72 7.11 -0.78
C ALA A 103 1.27 7.22 0.68
N PHE A 104 0.22 7.99 0.98
CA PHE A 104 -0.35 8.09 2.34
C PHE A 104 -0.88 6.74 2.84
N ASN A 105 -1.51 5.94 1.97
CA ASN A 105 -1.95 4.59 2.31
C ASN A 105 -0.75 3.67 2.57
N ASP A 106 0.25 3.69 1.69
CA ASP A 106 1.42 2.80 1.78
C ASP A 106 2.27 3.12 3.03
N ILE A 107 2.47 4.40 3.36
CA ILE A 107 3.16 4.83 4.60
C ILE A 107 2.40 4.37 5.85
N SER A 108 1.07 4.29 5.79
CA SER A 108 0.27 3.88 6.95
C SER A 108 0.39 2.41 7.34
N GLN A 109 0.86 1.57 6.41
CA GLN A 109 1.06 0.14 6.66
C GLN A 109 2.26 -0.14 7.58
N GLU A 110 3.13 0.84 7.83
CA GLU A 110 4.31 0.70 8.69
C GLU A 110 4.06 1.19 10.14
N GLU A 111 2.78 1.20 10.58
CA GLU A 111 2.29 1.33 11.97
C GLU A 111 2.35 2.71 12.65
N GLU A 112 2.79 3.79 11.98
CA GLU A 112 3.07 5.07 12.68
C GLU A 112 2.20 6.26 12.29
N LEU A 113 1.64 6.27 11.09
CA LEU A 113 0.60 7.21 10.70
C LEU A 113 -0.60 6.36 10.32
N GLN A 114 -1.76 6.61 10.91
CA GLN A 114 -2.93 5.82 10.55
C GLN A 114 -3.71 6.56 9.46
N TRP A 115 -3.74 5.97 8.27
CA TRP A 115 -4.59 6.39 7.17
C TRP A 115 -5.64 5.30 6.97
N SER A 116 -6.86 5.56 7.46
CA SER A 116 -7.90 4.52 7.49
C SER A 116 -9.17 4.96 6.77
N TYR A 117 -9.67 4.08 5.91
CA TYR A 117 -10.92 4.28 5.20
C TYR A 117 -12.12 4.07 6.11
N GLN A 118 -13.04 5.03 6.13
CA GLN A 118 -14.24 5.04 6.98
C GLN A 118 -15.52 4.69 6.21
N GLY A 119 -15.43 4.45 4.89
CA GLY A 119 -16.59 4.31 4.00
C GLY A 119 -17.00 5.63 3.34
N ASP A 120 -17.77 5.54 2.27
CA ASP A 120 -18.33 6.68 1.52
C ASP A 120 -17.30 7.76 1.10
N GLY A 121 -16.08 7.33 0.75
CA GLY A 121 -14.99 8.23 0.35
C GLY A 121 -14.37 9.01 1.52
N VAL A 122 -14.70 8.69 2.77
CA VAL A 122 -14.14 9.34 3.96
C VAL A 122 -12.87 8.62 4.41
N TYR A 123 -11.79 9.37 4.54
CA TYR A 123 -10.50 8.90 5.04
C TYR A 123 -10.17 9.60 6.33
N ARG A 124 -9.69 8.85 7.31
CA ARG A 124 -9.22 9.34 8.59
C ARG A 124 -7.71 9.29 8.64
N PHE A 125 -7.10 10.46 8.82
CA PHE A 125 -5.72 10.60 9.18
C PHE A 125 -5.63 10.72 10.70
N GLU A 126 -4.87 9.83 11.34
CA GLU A 126 -4.55 9.91 12.76
C GLU A 126 -3.05 9.91 13.00
N ILE A 127 -2.63 10.75 13.93
CA ILE A 127 -1.26 10.81 14.43
C ILE A 127 -1.25 10.07 15.77
N PRO A 128 -0.89 8.77 15.79
CA PRO A 128 -0.80 8.03 17.03
C PRO A 128 0.34 8.58 17.89
N LEU A 129 0.03 8.87 19.15
CA LEU A 129 1.05 9.18 20.15
C LEU A 129 1.54 7.86 20.76
N SER A 130 2.66 7.34 20.26
CA SER A 130 3.25 6.07 20.71
C SER A 130 3.50 6.04 22.22
N ASP A 131 3.33 4.86 22.82
CA ASP A 131 3.26 4.63 24.26
C ASP A 131 4.63 4.79 24.98
N LEU A 132 5.21 6.00 24.99
CA LEU A 132 6.46 6.34 25.71
C LEU A 132 6.43 6.05 27.21
N SER A 133 5.24 5.84 27.78
CA SER A 133 4.99 5.80 29.23
C SER A 133 5.15 4.44 29.87
N ASN A 134 5.31 3.35 29.10
CA ASN A 134 5.32 2.02 29.69
C ASN A 134 6.60 1.71 30.49
N GLU A 135 7.62 2.58 30.43
CA GLU A 135 8.92 2.35 31.07
C GLU A 135 9.41 3.47 32.02
N VAL A 136 8.69 4.60 32.16
CA VAL A 136 9.17 5.79 32.91
C VAL A 136 8.12 6.33 33.88
N ASP A 137 8.55 6.73 35.09
CA ASP A 137 7.66 7.28 36.13
C ASP A 137 7.04 8.63 35.75
N GLY A 138 5.83 8.90 36.25
CA GLY A 138 5.04 10.06 35.83
C GLY A 138 5.60 11.40 36.28
N GLN A 139 6.33 11.41 37.40
CA GLN A 139 7.00 12.62 37.88
C GLN A 139 8.23 12.95 37.02
N GLU A 140 9.01 11.93 36.62
CA GLU A 140 10.16 12.10 35.72
C GLU A 140 9.71 12.61 34.34
N MET A 141 8.59 12.13 33.80
CA MET A 141 8.01 12.61 32.53
C MET A 141 7.59 14.09 32.57
N GLY A 142 7.03 14.56 33.68
CA GLY A 142 6.66 15.97 33.86
C GLY A 142 7.90 16.88 33.88
N ASP A 143 8.96 16.46 34.56
CA ASP A 143 10.24 17.18 34.59
C ASP A 143 10.91 17.19 33.21
N MET A 144 10.85 16.07 32.47
CA MET A 144 11.34 15.99 31.08
C MET A 144 10.59 16.94 30.15
N SER A 145 9.26 17.02 30.24
CA SER A 145 8.45 17.98 29.46
C SER A 145 8.88 19.43 29.73
N ALA A 146 9.09 19.77 31.00
CA ALA A 146 9.51 21.12 31.38
C ALA A 146 10.91 21.45 30.83
N VAL A 147 11.85 20.51 30.92
CA VAL A 147 13.21 20.67 30.36
C VAL A 147 13.16 20.78 28.84
N PHE A 148 12.42 19.91 28.15
CA PHE A 148 12.25 19.95 26.70
C PHE A 148 11.75 21.31 26.22
N LYS A 149 10.68 21.83 26.84
CA LYS A 149 10.13 23.16 26.51
C LYS A 149 11.09 24.29 26.84
N ALA A 150 11.77 24.22 28.00
CA ALA A 150 12.73 25.25 28.41
C ALA A 150 13.92 25.36 27.46
N MET A 151 14.29 24.27 26.80
CA MET A 151 15.35 24.23 25.78
C MET A 151 14.85 24.65 24.39
N GLY A 152 13.58 25.06 24.27
CA GLY A 152 12.95 25.53 23.04
C GLY A 152 12.28 24.44 22.21
N GLY A 153 12.25 23.21 22.73
CA GLY A 153 11.66 22.05 22.08
C GLY A 153 10.15 22.17 21.90
N GLN A 154 9.69 21.74 20.72
CA GLN A 154 8.28 21.74 20.34
C GLN A 154 8.02 20.60 19.37
N ILE A 155 6.84 19.99 19.48
CA ILE A 155 6.36 18.95 18.56
C ILE A 155 5.02 19.40 18.00
N VAL A 156 5.04 19.74 16.72
CA VAL A 156 3.90 20.30 16.00
C VAL A 156 3.65 19.51 14.74
N TYR A 157 2.36 19.23 14.53
CA TYR A 157 1.86 18.64 13.32
C TYR A 157 0.88 19.59 12.63
N THR A 158 0.97 19.64 11.31
CA THR A 158 -0.07 20.29 10.51
C THR A 158 -0.58 19.39 9.41
N PHE A 159 -1.82 19.61 9.01
CA PHE A 159 -2.41 19.02 7.82
C PHE A 159 -3.06 20.12 6.99
N GLU A 160 -2.54 20.37 5.79
CA GLU A 160 -3.11 21.29 4.82
C GLU A 160 -3.99 20.52 3.83
N THR A 161 -5.23 20.97 3.64
CA THR A 161 -6.13 20.38 2.66
C THR A 161 -7.23 21.33 2.21
N ASP A 162 -7.60 21.21 0.93
CA ASP A 162 -8.78 21.84 0.34
C ASP A 162 -9.94 20.84 0.14
N TYR A 163 -9.81 19.60 0.61
CA TYR A 163 -10.91 18.62 0.70
C TYR A 163 -11.98 19.04 1.71
N GLU A 164 -13.15 18.40 1.61
CA GLU A 164 -14.20 18.59 2.62
C GLU A 164 -13.77 17.89 3.91
N VAL A 165 -13.56 18.65 4.98
CA VAL A 165 -13.25 18.12 6.30
C VAL A 165 -14.56 17.82 7.04
N ILE A 166 -14.75 16.54 7.38
CA ILE A 166 -15.95 16.03 8.05
C ILE A 166 -15.84 16.21 9.57
N HIS A 167 -14.73 15.74 10.14
CA HIS A 167 -14.42 15.81 11.57
C HIS A 167 -12.94 16.09 11.79
N HIS A 168 -12.60 16.77 12.88
CA HIS A 168 -11.21 16.93 13.33
C HIS A 168 -11.18 17.31 14.81
N ASN A 169 -10.02 17.18 15.43
CA ASN A 169 -9.75 17.71 16.78
C ASN A 169 -8.54 18.66 16.86
N ALA A 170 -8.14 19.24 15.72
CA ALA A 170 -7.09 20.29 15.67
C ALA A 170 -7.31 21.37 16.74
N ASP A 171 -6.22 21.79 17.38
CA ASP A 171 -6.23 22.83 18.42
C ASP A 171 -6.74 24.17 17.85
N TYR A 172 -6.35 24.46 16.60
CA TYR A 172 -6.83 25.60 15.85
C TYR A 172 -6.60 25.40 14.34
N ILE A 173 -7.23 26.26 13.54
CA ILE A 173 -7.17 26.26 12.08
C ILE A 173 -6.61 27.61 11.63
N LYS A 174 -5.57 27.61 10.78
CA LYS A 174 -5.01 28.81 10.14
C LYS A 174 -5.71 29.09 8.81
N GLU A 175 -5.39 30.24 8.20
CA GLU A 175 -5.83 30.57 6.84
C GLU A 175 -5.49 29.44 5.86
N LYS A 176 -6.32 29.28 4.81
CA LYS A 176 -6.19 28.26 3.76
C LYS A 176 -6.40 26.80 4.19
N GLY A 177 -7.04 26.54 5.32
CA GLY A 177 -7.40 25.16 5.70
C GLY A 177 -6.22 24.34 6.22
N ILE A 178 -5.31 25.00 6.95
CA ILE A 178 -4.19 24.34 7.63
C ILE A 178 -4.62 24.06 9.07
N TYR A 179 -4.74 22.78 9.40
CA TYR A 179 -5.15 22.29 10.72
C TYR A 179 -3.91 22.01 11.55
N PHE A 180 -3.94 22.39 12.82
CA PHE A 180 -2.75 22.41 13.67
C PHE A 180 -2.96 21.62 14.96
N TRP A 181 -1.98 20.78 15.30
CA TRP A 181 -1.89 20.09 16.59
C TRP A 181 -0.55 20.37 17.25
N ASN A 182 -0.60 20.86 18.49
CA ASN A 182 0.57 21.01 19.34
C ASN A 182 0.63 19.85 20.34
N LEU A 183 1.32 18.78 19.97
CA LEU A 183 1.40 17.55 20.76
C LEU A 183 2.53 17.60 21.82
N THR A 184 3.16 18.76 22.01
CA THR A 184 4.31 18.93 22.91
C THR A 184 4.01 18.47 24.34
N ASP A 185 2.83 18.79 24.87
CA ASP A 185 2.46 18.36 26.23
C ASP A 185 1.88 16.93 26.24
N ASP A 186 1.16 16.54 25.18
CA ASP A 186 0.48 15.24 25.10
C ASP A 186 1.46 14.06 25.08
N ILE A 187 2.63 14.24 24.44
CA ILE A 187 3.69 13.23 24.32
C ILE A 187 4.29 12.83 25.68
N PHE A 188 4.32 13.74 26.65
CA PHE A 188 4.80 13.46 28.01
C PHE A 188 3.68 13.12 28.99
N SER A 189 2.43 13.02 28.52
CA SER A 189 1.27 12.77 29.38
C SER A 189 1.06 11.26 29.62
N GLN A 190 0.92 10.86 30.89
CA GLN A 190 0.45 9.53 31.27
C GLN A 190 -1.08 9.49 31.31
N SER A 191 -1.74 9.72 30.17
CA SER A 191 -3.20 9.63 30.10
C SER A 191 -3.63 8.32 29.43
N PRO A 192 -4.55 7.54 30.04
CA PRO A 192 -5.20 6.42 29.36
C PRO A 192 -6.10 6.87 28.19
N ASP A 193 -6.49 8.16 28.17
CA ASP A 193 -7.29 8.80 27.11
C ASP A 193 -6.41 9.70 26.22
N ARG A 194 -5.21 9.23 25.86
CA ARG A 194 -4.25 10.01 25.09
C ARG A 194 -4.93 10.58 23.83
N LYS A 195 -4.97 11.91 23.71
CA LYS A 195 -5.60 12.57 22.57
C LYS A 195 -4.67 12.45 21.38
N PHE A 196 -5.01 11.55 20.46
CA PHE A 196 -4.41 11.52 19.13
C PHE A 196 -4.91 12.73 18.34
N GLY A 197 -4.05 13.32 17.51
CA GLY A 197 -4.52 14.27 16.50
C GLY A 197 -5.23 13.50 15.39
N PHE A 198 -6.45 13.88 15.02
CA PHE A 198 -7.12 13.30 13.87
C PHE A 198 -7.86 14.31 13.01
N MET A 199 -7.98 13.94 11.75
CA MET A 199 -8.82 14.58 10.75
C MET A 199 -9.49 13.52 9.89
N GLU A 200 -10.75 13.74 9.58
CA GLU A 200 -11.52 12.99 8.60
C GLU A 200 -11.84 13.88 7.42
N ILE A 201 -11.41 13.48 6.23
CA ILE A 201 -11.64 14.20 4.98
C ILE A 201 -12.38 13.33 3.98
N ARG A 202 -13.30 13.93 3.22
CA ARG A 202 -13.98 13.27 2.12
C ARG A 202 -13.20 13.49 0.83
N ILE A 203 -12.70 12.40 0.26
CA ILE A 203 -11.99 12.35 -1.02
C ILE A 203 -12.91 11.72 -2.06
N ASN A 204 -13.33 12.54 -3.02
CA ASN A 204 -14.08 12.06 -4.18
C ASN A 204 -13.08 11.65 -5.26
N MET A 205 -12.63 10.40 -5.23
CA MET A 205 -11.78 9.84 -6.28
C MET A 205 -12.54 9.82 -7.62
N GLU A 206 -11.81 10.07 -8.72
CA GLU A 206 -12.38 9.88 -10.04
C GLU A 206 -12.86 8.42 -10.21
N PRO A 207 -14.12 8.21 -10.62
CA PRO A 207 -14.64 6.86 -10.79
C PRO A 207 -14.06 6.24 -12.06
N SER A 208 -13.99 4.90 -12.08
CA SER A 208 -13.62 4.14 -13.28
C SER A 208 -14.46 4.57 -14.50
N LYS A 209 -13.82 4.64 -15.67
CA LYS A 209 -14.49 4.92 -16.96
C LYS A 209 -15.38 3.76 -17.39
N ASN A 210 -15.04 2.54 -17.00
CA ASN A 210 -15.88 1.36 -17.21
C ASN A 210 -17.08 1.38 -16.22
N LEU A 211 -18.30 1.44 -16.75
CA LEU A 211 -19.51 1.53 -15.93
C LEU A 211 -19.75 0.30 -15.04
N LEU A 212 -19.36 -0.90 -15.48
CA LEU A 212 -19.52 -2.11 -14.69
C LEU A 212 -18.56 -2.14 -13.51
N ARG A 213 -17.29 -1.79 -13.76
CA ARG A 213 -16.28 -1.62 -12.71
C ARG A 213 -16.73 -0.56 -11.71
N ARG A 214 -17.11 0.63 -12.18
CA ARG A 214 -17.63 1.70 -11.34
C ARG A 214 -18.77 1.24 -10.43
N ASN A 215 -19.82 0.63 -11.01
CA ASN A 215 -20.97 0.17 -10.25
C ASN A 215 -20.59 -0.90 -9.22
N LEU A 216 -19.64 -1.79 -9.55
CA LEU A 216 -19.13 -2.77 -8.61
C LEU A 216 -18.37 -2.11 -7.46
N GLU A 217 -17.46 -1.20 -7.76
CA GLU A 217 -16.63 -0.51 -6.76
C GLU A 217 -17.51 0.32 -5.81
N GLU A 218 -18.44 1.10 -6.34
CA GLU A 218 -19.41 1.89 -5.55
C GLU A 218 -20.32 1.02 -4.68
N LYS A 219 -20.73 -0.17 -5.17
CA LYS A 219 -21.58 -1.09 -4.41
C LYS A 219 -20.88 -1.70 -3.20
N ASN A 220 -19.58 -1.96 -3.30
CA ASN A 220 -18.84 -2.68 -2.27
C ASN A 220 -18.12 -1.76 -1.28
N ASP A 221 -17.97 -0.48 -1.60
CA ASP A 221 -17.42 0.56 -0.71
C ASP A 221 -16.11 0.12 -0.03
N LEU A 222 -15.15 -0.32 -0.85
CA LEU A 222 -13.79 -0.67 -0.41
C LEU A 222 -12.83 0.48 -0.71
N ASP A 223 -11.74 0.56 0.06
CA ASP A 223 -10.67 1.52 -0.17
C ASP A 223 -9.90 1.19 -1.46
N ARG A 224 -10.22 1.90 -2.55
CA ARG A 224 -9.56 1.74 -3.85
C ARG A 224 -8.07 2.09 -3.84
N ALA A 225 -7.61 2.89 -2.88
CA ALA A 225 -6.19 3.25 -2.74
C ALA A 225 -5.40 2.19 -1.97
N HIS A 226 -6.07 1.34 -1.18
CA HIS A 226 -5.42 0.33 -0.36
C HIS A 226 -4.67 -0.70 -1.20
N LEU A 227 -3.48 -1.11 -0.73
CA LEU A 227 -2.60 -2.06 -1.43
C LEU A 227 -3.26 -3.45 -1.62
N ASP A 228 -4.19 -3.81 -0.75
CA ASP A 228 -4.90 -5.09 -0.76
C ASP A 228 -6.21 -5.05 -1.58
N PHE A 229 -6.63 -3.88 -2.09
CA PHE A 229 -7.93 -3.67 -2.72
C PHE A 229 -8.31 -4.76 -3.73
N HIS A 230 -7.43 -5.07 -4.69
CA HIS A 230 -7.69 -6.07 -5.73
C HIS A 230 -7.93 -7.47 -5.16
N GLY A 231 -7.22 -7.84 -4.10
CA GLY A 231 -7.40 -9.11 -3.42
C GLY A 231 -8.74 -9.16 -2.67
N GLU A 232 -9.09 -8.08 -1.98
CA GLU A 232 -10.34 -7.97 -1.22
C GLU A 232 -11.57 -8.00 -2.12
N ILE A 233 -11.56 -7.23 -3.22
CA ILE A 233 -12.70 -7.21 -4.14
C ILE A 233 -12.85 -8.56 -4.86
N LEU A 234 -11.75 -9.22 -5.25
CA LEU A 234 -11.82 -10.57 -5.84
C LEU A 234 -12.30 -11.62 -4.84
N LYS A 235 -12.08 -11.43 -3.54
CA LYS A 235 -12.65 -12.25 -2.48
C LYS A 235 -14.15 -12.07 -2.37
N VAL A 236 -14.63 -10.82 -2.39
CA VAL A 236 -16.06 -10.50 -2.40
C VAL A 236 -16.76 -11.12 -3.61
N LEU A 237 -16.12 -11.07 -4.77
CA LEU A 237 -16.61 -11.69 -6.01
C LEU A 237 -16.50 -13.23 -6.03
N GLY A 238 -15.78 -13.85 -5.09
CA GLY A 238 -15.61 -15.30 -5.01
C GLY A 238 -14.50 -15.90 -5.89
N TYR A 239 -13.81 -15.09 -6.70
CA TYR A 239 -12.66 -15.54 -7.50
C TYR A 239 -11.47 -15.91 -6.60
N LEU A 240 -11.16 -15.09 -5.58
CA LEU A 240 -10.07 -15.32 -4.64
C LEU A 240 -10.57 -15.79 -3.26
N LYS A 241 -10.48 -17.09 -2.98
CA LYS A 241 -11.05 -17.68 -1.75
C LYS A 241 -10.14 -17.61 -0.52
N GLY A 242 -8.83 -17.37 -0.68
CA GLY A 242 -7.86 -17.38 0.43
C GLY A 242 -7.56 -18.78 1.00
N THR A 243 -6.92 -18.81 2.15
CA THR A 243 -6.68 -19.99 3.00
C THR A 243 -7.16 -19.70 4.43
N ASP A 244 -6.89 -20.60 5.37
CA ASP A 244 -7.19 -20.39 6.78
C ASP A 244 -6.39 -19.21 7.39
N GLU A 245 -5.34 -18.74 6.72
CA GLU A 245 -4.51 -17.59 7.13
C GLU A 245 -4.91 -16.28 6.40
N GLY A 246 -6.06 -16.28 5.71
CA GLY A 246 -6.55 -15.13 4.97
C GLY A 246 -6.14 -15.16 3.50
N LEU A 247 -5.89 -13.99 2.90
CA LEU A 247 -5.60 -13.92 1.46
C LEU A 247 -4.15 -14.26 1.10
N GLU A 248 -3.23 -14.15 2.07
CA GLU A 248 -1.78 -14.36 1.90
C GLU A 248 -1.21 -13.56 0.70
N LEU A 249 -1.59 -12.30 0.56
CA LEU A 249 -1.32 -11.50 -0.65
C LEU A 249 0.19 -11.32 -0.92
N ASP A 250 1.03 -11.29 0.12
CA ASP A 250 2.48 -11.14 -0.03
C ASP A 250 3.22 -12.45 -0.31
N ARG A 251 2.54 -13.60 -0.28
CA ARG A 251 3.17 -14.87 -0.62
C ARG A 251 3.29 -15.04 -2.13
N GLU A 252 4.43 -15.54 -2.59
CA GLU A 252 4.61 -15.96 -3.98
C GLU A 252 3.53 -16.96 -4.44
N LEU A 253 3.01 -16.72 -5.64
CA LEU A 253 2.00 -17.53 -6.29
C LEU A 253 2.60 -18.85 -6.81
N THR A 254 1.94 -19.97 -6.51
CA THR A 254 2.28 -21.26 -7.13
C THR A 254 1.52 -21.47 -8.44
N ARG A 255 2.06 -22.30 -9.34
CA ARG A 255 1.39 -22.64 -10.62
C ARG A 255 0.01 -23.26 -10.42
N ALA A 256 -0.17 -24.11 -9.40
CA ALA A 256 -1.48 -24.70 -9.12
C ALA A 256 -2.52 -23.63 -8.72
N GLU A 257 -2.12 -22.66 -7.89
CA GLU A 257 -3.00 -21.55 -7.51
C GLU A 257 -3.35 -20.65 -8.68
N GLY A 258 -2.36 -20.30 -9.51
CA GLY A 258 -2.58 -19.51 -10.73
C GLY A 258 -3.52 -20.20 -11.71
N ALA A 259 -3.44 -21.53 -11.85
CA ALA A 259 -4.36 -22.30 -12.69
C ALA A 259 -5.80 -22.33 -12.16
N ILE A 260 -5.98 -22.45 -10.85
CA ILE A 260 -7.31 -22.34 -10.23
C ILE A 260 -7.89 -20.95 -10.45
N MET A 261 -7.10 -19.90 -10.21
CA MET A 261 -7.56 -18.54 -10.47
C MET A 261 -7.97 -18.36 -11.93
N TYR A 262 -7.14 -18.85 -12.87
CA TYR A 262 -7.46 -18.84 -14.29
C TYR A 262 -8.76 -19.59 -14.63
N SER A 263 -9.02 -20.76 -14.03
CA SER A 263 -10.29 -21.47 -14.24
C SER A 263 -11.50 -20.70 -13.74
N ARG A 264 -11.35 -19.94 -12.64
CA ARG A 264 -12.44 -19.12 -12.09
C ARG A 264 -12.69 -17.90 -12.95
N LEU A 265 -11.64 -17.26 -13.45
CA LEU A 265 -11.77 -16.15 -14.42
C LEU A 265 -12.52 -16.56 -15.69
N LEU A 266 -12.42 -17.82 -16.08
CA LEU A 266 -13.13 -18.41 -17.22
C LEU A 266 -14.52 -18.99 -16.84
N ASP A 267 -14.95 -18.82 -15.59
CA ASP A 267 -16.20 -19.38 -15.05
C ASP A 267 -16.37 -20.90 -15.23
N LEU A 268 -15.28 -21.65 -15.06
CA LEU A 268 -15.26 -23.10 -15.33
C LEU A 268 -15.57 -23.97 -14.10
N GLU A 269 -15.95 -23.41 -12.94
CA GLU A 269 -16.08 -24.20 -11.69
C GLU A 269 -17.12 -25.32 -11.84
N ASP A 270 -18.29 -25.04 -12.44
CA ASP A 270 -19.34 -26.03 -12.67
C ASP A 270 -18.91 -27.12 -13.68
N GLU A 271 -18.18 -26.72 -14.73
CA GLU A 271 -17.69 -27.66 -15.73
C GLU A 271 -16.60 -28.59 -15.17
N VAL A 272 -15.75 -28.09 -14.28
CA VAL A 272 -14.76 -28.88 -13.56
C VAL A 272 -15.45 -29.94 -12.71
N ILE A 273 -16.50 -29.58 -11.98
CA ILE A 273 -17.26 -30.51 -11.12
C ILE A 273 -17.95 -31.59 -11.95
N ALA A 274 -18.60 -31.19 -13.05
CA ALA A 274 -19.24 -32.12 -13.97
C ALA A 274 -18.20 -33.08 -14.58
N PHE A 275 -17.08 -32.56 -15.06
CA PHE A 275 -16.01 -33.36 -15.64
C PHE A 275 -15.43 -34.36 -14.65
N ALA A 276 -15.13 -33.95 -13.41
CA ALA A 276 -14.61 -34.86 -12.38
C ALA A 276 -15.57 -36.01 -12.08
N SER A 277 -16.88 -35.75 -12.14
CA SER A 277 -17.93 -36.76 -11.91
C SER A 277 -18.08 -37.72 -13.11
N GLU A 278 -18.06 -37.18 -14.33
CA GLU A 278 -18.29 -37.94 -15.57
C GLU A 278 -17.05 -38.70 -16.06
N HIS A 279 -15.85 -38.19 -15.75
CA HIS A 279 -14.57 -38.70 -16.23
C HIS A 279 -13.66 -39.09 -15.06
N SER A 280 -14.22 -39.81 -14.08
CA SER A 280 -13.49 -40.22 -12.86
C SER A 280 -12.25 -41.09 -13.11
N ASP A 281 -12.10 -41.66 -14.30
CA ASP A 281 -10.94 -42.44 -14.76
C ASP A 281 -9.88 -41.59 -15.48
N TYR A 282 -10.18 -40.33 -15.79
CA TYR A 282 -9.23 -39.44 -16.43
C TYR A 282 -8.06 -39.10 -15.51
N VAL A 283 -6.85 -39.32 -16.01
CA VAL A 283 -5.60 -38.93 -15.36
C VAL A 283 -4.75 -38.14 -16.34
N SER A 284 -4.35 -36.93 -15.94
CA SER A 284 -3.42 -36.10 -16.70
C SER A 284 -2.02 -36.71 -16.83
N GLY A 285 -1.69 -37.71 -16.01
CA GLY A 285 -0.34 -38.29 -15.92
C GLY A 285 0.60 -37.52 -14.98
N PHE A 286 0.18 -36.35 -14.49
CA PHE A 286 0.95 -35.59 -13.52
C PHE A 286 0.94 -36.25 -12.15
N THR A 287 2.13 -36.35 -11.57
CA THR A 287 2.36 -37.03 -10.29
C THR A 287 2.50 -36.09 -9.10
N ASP A 288 2.61 -34.78 -9.36
CA ASP A 288 2.87 -33.72 -8.38
C ASP A 288 1.66 -32.78 -8.19
N VAL A 289 0.46 -33.18 -8.63
CA VAL A 289 -0.76 -32.39 -8.44
C VAL A 289 -1.42 -32.76 -7.10
N PRO A 290 -1.57 -31.81 -6.15
CA PRO A 290 -2.22 -32.09 -4.88
C PRO A 290 -3.73 -32.30 -5.06
N SER A 291 -4.36 -33.00 -4.11
CA SER A 291 -5.78 -33.38 -4.19
C SER A 291 -6.72 -32.19 -4.40
N TRP A 292 -6.46 -31.06 -3.74
CA TRP A 292 -7.28 -29.85 -3.83
C TRP A 292 -7.26 -29.18 -5.21
N ALA A 293 -6.22 -29.43 -6.03
CA ALA A 293 -6.07 -28.85 -7.36
C ALA A 293 -6.37 -29.85 -8.48
N LYS A 294 -6.58 -31.13 -8.13
CA LYS A 294 -6.56 -32.25 -9.08
C LYS A 294 -7.63 -32.13 -10.15
N ASP A 295 -8.86 -31.88 -9.74
CA ASP A 295 -10.00 -31.84 -10.67
C ASP A 295 -9.85 -30.67 -11.65
N THR A 296 -9.51 -29.49 -11.13
CA THR A 296 -9.25 -28.30 -11.95
C THR A 296 -8.10 -28.52 -12.93
N ILE A 297 -6.94 -28.99 -12.48
CA ILE A 297 -5.79 -29.19 -13.36
C ILE A 297 -6.07 -30.27 -14.40
N ASN A 298 -6.76 -31.36 -14.03
CA ASN A 298 -7.16 -32.39 -14.97
C ASN A 298 -8.09 -31.84 -16.05
N TYR A 299 -9.09 -31.03 -15.67
CA TYR A 299 -10.01 -30.41 -16.61
C TYR A 299 -9.30 -29.44 -17.56
N LEU A 300 -8.49 -28.53 -17.02
CA LEU A 300 -7.73 -27.58 -17.81
C LEU A 300 -6.74 -28.27 -18.75
N HIS A 301 -6.13 -29.37 -18.31
CA HIS A 301 -5.27 -30.20 -19.16
C HIS A 301 -6.05 -30.90 -20.27
N TYR A 302 -7.21 -31.50 -19.95
CA TYR A 302 -8.10 -32.12 -20.92
C TYR A 302 -8.54 -31.14 -22.01
N LYS A 303 -8.85 -29.90 -21.65
CA LYS A 303 -9.19 -28.81 -22.58
C LYS A 303 -7.99 -28.20 -23.31
N GLY A 304 -6.76 -28.57 -22.95
CA GLY A 304 -5.54 -28.00 -23.52
C GLY A 304 -5.25 -26.55 -23.08
N LEU A 305 -5.91 -26.08 -22.03
CA LEU A 305 -5.78 -24.72 -21.48
C LEU A 305 -4.50 -24.56 -20.65
N VAL A 306 -4.00 -25.64 -20.07
CA VAL A 306 -2.70 -25.68 -19.36
C VAL A 306 -1.85 -26.84 -19.84
N LYS A 307 -0.52 -26.69 -19.67
CA LYS A 307 0.47 -27.72 -19.96
C LYS A 307 1.40 -27.92 -18.76
N GLY A 308 1.84 -29.15 -18.56
CA GLY A 308 2.86 -29.47 -17.56
C GLY A 308 4.25 -29.01 -17.99
N ILE A 309 5.18 -28.99 -17.03
CA ILE A 309 6.61 -28.76 -17.30
C ILE A 309 7.30 -30.00 -17.90
N SER A 310 6.63 -31.16 -17.81
CA SER A 310 6.97 -32.41 -18.50
C SER A 310 5.73 -33.31 -18.59
N ASP A 311 5.85 -34.45 -19.27
CA ASP A 311 4.77 -35.46 -19.37
C ASP A 311 4.32 -36.03 -18.01
N LYS A 312 5.14 -35.89 -16.95
CA LYS A 312 4.88 -36.46 -15.61
C LYS A 312 4.69 -35.43 -14.50
N LEU A 313 4.99 -34.16 -14.78
CA LEU A 313 5.00 -33.09 -13.79
C LEU A 313 4.26 -31.87 -14.32
N TYR A 314 3.29 -31.40 -13.54
CA TYR A 314 2.65 -30.12 -13.76
C TYR A 314 3.51 -28.95 -13.27
N GLY A 315 4.26 -29.17 -12.19
CA GLY A 315 5.02 -28.15 -11.46
C GLY A 315 4.16 -27.44 -10.43
N SER A 316 3.25 -28.14 -9.73
CA SER A 316 2.20 -27.52 -8.89
C SER A 316 2.72 -26.49 -7.89
N ASN A 317 3.82 -26.82 -7.20
CA ASN A 317 4.44 -25.98 -6.18
C ASN A 317 5.50 -25.02 -6.73
N ALA A 318 5.81 -25.09 -8.03
CA ALA A 318 6.77 -24.16 -8.61
C ALA A 318 6.16 -22.75 -8.65
N LYS A 319 7.00 -21.76 -8.33
CA LYS A 319 6.62 -20.36 -8.35
C LYS A 319 6.29 -19.94 -9.78
N MET A 320 5.15 -19.30 -9.94
CA MET A 320 4.67 -18.85 -11.23
C MET A 320 5.28 -17.49 -11.51
N THR A 321 5.84 -17.27 -12.71
CA THR A 321 6.28 -15.92 -13.08
C THR A 321 5.08 -15.09 -13.51
N GLU A 322 5.20 -13.77 -13.41
CA GLU A 322 4.17 -12.87 -13.91
C GLU A 322 3.86 -13.12 -15.38
N ALA A 323 4.89 -13.23 -16.23
CA ALA A 323 4.71 -13.49 -17.66
C ALA A 323 3.92 -14.78 -17.95
N GLN A 324 4.10 -15.83 -17.13
CA GLN A 324 3.32 -17.06 -17.25
C GLN A 324 1.84 -16.82 -16.89
N TYR A 325 1.58 -16.06 -15.83
CA TYR A 325 0.21 -15.78 -15.39
C TYR A 325 -0.52 -14.85 -16.35
N THR A 326 0.13 -13.76 -16.76
CA THR A 326 -0.40 -12.81 -17.74
C THR A 326 -0.65 -13.48 -19.09
N THR A 327 0.13 -14.51 -19.47
CA THR A 327 -0.18 -15.34 -20.65
C THR A 327 -1.53 -16.07 -20.51
N LEU A 328 -1.84 -16.62 -19.33
CA LEU A 328 -3.14 -17.27 -19.10
C LEU A 328 -4.28 -16.24 -19.18
N VAL A 329 -4.10 -15.08 -18.55
CA VAL A 329 -5.09 -14.00 -18.56
C VAL A 329 -5.34 -13.49 -19.98
N LEU A 330 -4.30 -13.23 -20.77
CA LEU A 330 -4.45 -12.83 -22.18
C LEU A 330 -5.20 -13.89 -23.01
N ARG A 331 -4.97 -15.19 -22.74
CA ARG A 331 -5.75 -16.27 -23.36
C ARG A 331 -7.21 -16.26 -22.93
N ALA A 332 -7.52 -15.91 -21.68
CA ALA A 332 -8.91 -15.69 -21.23
C ALA A 332 -9.59 -14.58 -22.04
N LEU A 333 -8.82 -13.52 -22.33
CA LEU A 333 -9.24 -12.38 -23.15
C LEU A 333 -9.19 -12.66 -24.68
N GLY A 334 -8.92 -13.91 -25.07
CA GLY A 334 -8.96 -14.36 -26.47
C GLY A 334 -7.71 -14.10 -27.30
N TYR A 335 -6.66 -13.51 -26.72
CA TYR A 335 -5.36 -13.36 -27.35
C TYR A 335 -4.60 -14.69 -27.31
N LEU A 336 -4.02 -15.11 -28.43
CA LEU A 336 -3.32 -16.38 -28.55
C LEU A 336 -1.85 -16.18 -28.96
N ASP A 337 -0.93 -16.51 -28.05
CA ASP A 337 0.50 -16.55 -28.31
C ASP A 337 0.86 -17.56 -29.42
N SER A 338 0.08 -18.62 -29.58
CA SER A 338 0.24 -19.58 -30.68
C SER A 338 -0.17 -19.03 -32.05
N GLU A 339 -1.01 -17.99 -32.10
CA GLU A 339 -1.42 -17.31 -33.33
C GLU A 339 -0.57 -16.06 -33.61
N GLY A 340 0.38 -15.74 -32.73
CA GLY A 340 1.28 -14.60 -32.88
C GLY A 340 0.71 -13.28 -32.37
N ASP A 341 -0.40 -13.29 -31.62
CA ASP A 341 -0.97 -12.07 -31.02
C ASP A 341 0.00 -11.40 -30.02
N PHE A 342 0.85 -12.20 -29.39
CA PHE A 342 1.94 -11.78 -28.50
C PHE A 342 2.99 -12.88 -28.31
N ILE A 343 4.13 -12.55 -27.71
CA ILE A 343 5.15 -13.53 -27.30
C ILE A 343 4.94 -13.83 -25.82
N TRP A 344 4.84 -15.10 -25.44
CA TRP A 344 4.46 -15.51 -24.07
C TRP A 344 5.36 -14.93 -22.96
N ASN A 345 6.66 -14.76 -23.22
CA ASN A 345 7.60 -14.20 -22.24
C ASN A 345 7.66 -12.66 -22.26
N ALA A 346 6.88 -12.01 -23.12
CA ALA A 346 6.63 -10.57 -23.19
C ALA A 346 5.11 -10.27 -23.04
N SER A 347 4.38 -11.16 -22.35
CA SER A 347 2.93 -11.01 -22.14
C SER A 347 2.58 -9.78 -21.30
N ILE A 348 3.46 -9.36 -20.40
CA ILE A 348 3.32 -8.14 -19.60
C ILE A 348 3.29 -6.91 -20.51
N ASP A 349 4.25 -6.80 -21.43
CA ASP A 349 4.30 -5.71 -22.42
C ASP A 349 3.01 -5.67 -23.24
N LYS A 350 2.49 -6.84 -23.62
CA LYS A 350 1.21 -6.91 -24.33
C LYS A 350 0.03 -6.42 -23.48
N ALA A 351 -0.04 -6.83 -22.22
CA ALA A 351 -1.10 -6.38 -21.30
C ALA A 351 -1.08 -4.86 -21.11
N ILE A 352 0.11 -4.27 -21.01
CA ILE A 352 0.30 -2.81 -20.97
C ILE A 352 -0.11 -2.18 -22.31
N GLU A 353 0.34 -2.72 -23.45
CA GLU A 353 0.05 -2.22 -24.80
C GLU A 353 -1.45 -2.14 -25.09
N ILE A 354 -2.23 -3.12 -24.63
CA ILE A 354 -3.69 -3.15 -24.85
C ILE A 354 -4.46 -2.29 -23.84
N GLY A 355 -3.78 -1.64 -22.91
CA GLY A 355 -4.38 -0.77 -21.91
C GLY A 355 -5.09 -1.51 -20.77
N LEU A 356 -4.66 -2.74 -20.44
CA LEU A 356 -5.31 -3.58 -19.41
C LEU A 356 -5.45 -2.86 -18.06
N TYR A 357 -4.51 -1.96 -17.75
CA TYR A 357 -4.37 -1.30 -16.45
C TYR A 357 -4.77 0.19 -16.45
N GLU A 358 -5.19 0.77 -17.59
CA GLU A 358 -5.37 2.22 -17.74
C GLU A 358 -6.52 2.82 -16.92
N ASP A 359 -7.45 1.98 -16.46
CA ASP A 359 -8.62 2.39 -15.67
C ASP A 359 -8.46 2.09 -14.17
N ASP A 360 -7.28 1.60 -13.76
CA ASP A 360 -6.94 1.40 -12.35
C ASP A 360 -6.50 2.70 -11.68
N LEU A 361 -6.75 2.82 -10.37
CA LEU A 361 -6.26 3.96 -9.60
C LEU A 361 -4.74 3.85 -9.36
N ARG A 362 -4.24 2.63 -9.22
CA ARG A 362 -2.84 2.36 -8.94
C ARG A 362 -2.17 1.94 -10.25
N ASP A 363 -1.27 2.79 -10.75
CA ASP A 363 -0.55 2.46 -11.98
C ASP A 363 0.25 1.17 -11.80
N TYR A 364 0.40 0.43 -12.90
CA TYR A 364 1.09 -0.86 -12.94
C TYR A 364 2.44 -0.85 -12.21
N ILE A 365 3.21 0.24 -12.38
CA ILE A 365 4.54 0.38 -11.80
C ILE A 365 4.52 0.34 -10.26
N TYR A 366 3.50 0.89 -9.60
CA TYR A 366 3.39 0.90 -8.14
C TYR A 366 3.08 -0.47 -7.52
N ILE A 367 2.59 -1.44 -8.31
CA ILE A 367 2.38 -2.81 -7.84
C ILE A 367 3.58 -3.72 -8.14
N HIS A 368 4.43 -3.33 -9.10
CA HIS A 368 5.47 -4.19 -9.66
C HIS A 368 6.87 -3.57 -9.56
N ASP A 369 7.11 -2.68 -8.59
CA ASP A 369 8.38 -1.97 -8.50
C ASP A 369 9.47 -2.68 -7.72
N GLY A 370 10.64 -2.59 -8.32
CA GLY A 370 11.93 -2.98 -7.81
C GLY A 370 12.69 -3.64 -8.94
N LYS A 371 13.88 -3.12 -9.28
CA LYS A 371 14.86 -3.87 -10.10
C LYS A 371 15.20 -5.25 -9.49
N ASP A 372 14.87 -5.43 -8.20
CA ASP A 372 15.05 -6.63 -7.41
C ASP A 372 13.72 -7.34 -7.03
N ASP A 373 12.55 -6.77 -7.39
CA ASP A 373 11.24 -7.37 -7.11
C ASP A 373 10.89 -8.43 -8.18
N THR A 374 11.60 -9.55 -8.06
CA THR A 374 11.47 -10.70 -8.95
C THR A 374 10.35 -11.66 -8.55
N GLU A 375 9.72 -11.41 -7.40
CA GLU A 375 8.71 -12.30 -6.82
C GLU A 375 7.32 -11.97 -7.37
N PHE A 376 6.65 -12.95 -7.96
CA PHE A 376 5.25 -12.80 -8.38
C PHE A 376 4.31 -13.31 -7.28
N THR A 377 3.75 -12.38 -6.54
CA THR A 377 2.92 -12.64 -5.36
C THR A 377 1.43 -12.78 -5.70
N ARG A 378 0.66 -13.26 -4.74
CA ARG A 378 -0.81 -13.35 -4.83
C ARG A 378 -1.47 -11.97 -4.97
N ARG A 379 -0.85 -10.91 -4.44
CA ARG A 379 -1.21 -9.50 -4.66
C ARG A 379 -1.14 -9.11 -6.13
N LYS A 380 0.02 -9.32 -6.76
CA LYS A 380 0.25 -9.00 -8.18
C LYS A 380 -0.70 -9.80 -9.08
N MET A 381 -0.88 -11.09 -8.78
CA MET A 381 -1.89 -11.92 -9.43
C MET A 381 -3.30 -11.33 -9.32
N SER A 382 -3.69 -10.85 -8.14
CA SER A 382 -5.01 -10.23 -7.90
C SER A 382 -5.17 -8.95 -8.72
N TYR A 383 -4.13 -8.12 -8.77
CA TYR A 383 -4.09 -6.91 -9.60
C TYR A 383 -4.34 -7.21 -11.09
N VAL A 384 -3.59 -8.17 -11.66
CA VAL A 384 -3.78 -8.59 -13.06
C VAL A 384 -5.19 -9.13 -13.29
N SER A 385 -5.67 -9.96 -12.39
CA SER A 385 -6.97 -10.64 -12.52
C SER A 385 -8.15 -9.68 -12.45
N TYR A 386 -8.15 -8.76 -11.49
CA TYR A 386 -9.23 -7.79 -11.32
C TYR A 386 -9.33 -6.84 -12.52
N ASN A 387 -8.20 -6.35 -13.02
CA ASN A 387 -8.19 -5.49 -14.20
C ASN A 387 -8.70 -6.21 -15.46
N ALA A 388 -8.43 -7.51 -15.60
CA ALA A 388 -8.95 -8.31 -16.71
C ALA A 388 -10.46 -8.56 -16.67
N LEU A 389 -11.11 -8.47 -15.51
CA LEU A 389 -12.54 -8.74 -15.36
C LEU A 389 -13.42 -7.89 -16.28
N PHE A 390 -12.99 -6.65 -16.55
CA PHE A 390 -13.77 -5.66 -17.29
C PHE A 390 -13.26 -5.47 -18.73
N PHE A 391 -12.29 -6.28 -19.15
CA PHE A 391 -11.67 -6.18 -20.46
C PHE A 391 -12.42 -7.09 -21.45
N GLU A 392 -12.79 -6.54 -22.61
CA GLU A 392 -13.50 -7.32 -23.62
C GLU A 392 -12.59 -8.37 -24.25
N ASN A 393 -13.09 -9.60 -24.35
CA ASN A 393 -12.48 -10.63 -25.14
C ASN A 393 -12.37 -10.16 -26.60
N ILE A 394 -11.18 -10.25 -27.18
CA ILE A 394 -10.92 -9.71 -28.52
C ILE A 394 -11.76 -10.41 -29.61
N LYS A 395 -12.17 -11.67 -29.38
CA LYS A 395 -12.94 -12.51 -30.30
C LYS A 395 -14.44 -12.46 -30.00
N THR A 396 -14.86 -12.70 -28.76
CA THR A 396 -16.29 -12.84 -28.41
C THR A 396 -16.96 -11.52 -28.01
N LYS A 397 -16.18 -10.51 -27.60
CA LYS A 397 -16.65 -9.25 -27.00
C LYS A 397 -17.35 -9.40 -25.65
N GLU A 398 -17.35 -10.60 -25.09
CA GLU A 398 -17.76 -10.84 -23.71
C GLU A 398 -16.65 -10.38 -22.76
N ILE A 399 -17.03 -10.03 -21.55
CA ILE A 399 -16.11 -9.72 -20.45
C ILE A 399 -16.10 -10.89 -19.47
N LEU A 400 -15.05 -10.99 -18.64
CA LEU A 400 -14.93 -12.09 -17.68
C LEU A 400 -15.80 -11.89 -16.42
N TYR A 401 -16.26 -10.66 -16.17
CA TYR A 401 -17.18 -10.35 -15.08
C TYR A 401 -18.63 -10.39 -15.55
N GLU A 402 -19.38 -11.35 -15.03
CA GLU A 402 -20.83 -11.38 -15.15
C GLU A 402 -21.49 -10.72 -13.92
N SER A 403 -22.32 -9.71 -14.15
CA SER A 403 -23.10 -9.09 -13.08
C SER A 403 -24.22 -10.04 -12.65
N ASN A 404 -24.03 -10.72 -11.52
CA ASN A 404 -25.09 -11.50 -10.86
C ASN A 404 -26.20 -10.62 -10.25
#